data_AF-A0A0F2PFX8-F1
#
_entry.id   AF-A0A0F2PFX8-F1
#
_cell.length_a   1.000
_cell.length_b   1.000
_cell.length_c   1.000
_cell.angle_alpha   90.00
_cell.angle_beta   90.00
_cell.angle_gamma   90.00
#
_symmetry.space_group_name_H-M   'P 1'
#
loop_
_entity.id
_entity.type
_entity.pdbx_description
1 polymer ?
#
loop_
_entity_poly.entity_id
_entity_poly.type
_entity_poly.pdbx_seq_one_letter_code
_entity_poly.pdbx_strand_id
1 'polypeptide(L)'
;MSGNKLWSKEVRKQIETKSLTGRSVIEGFGGKRSIPSFNDLTFLSAALSRLCIDVHREECDTATVLGARFAQRPLVLQTPIIIAPMSYGAVSKEVKMAFARAATLAGTVENTGEGGMLEEERQLAERLIYQCTPGRYGFNPRDLRCADAVEMFISQGAKPGSGGHLMGAKITPEIARQRALPIGIDLRSPSRHPDFLGPDDLVLKILELREATDWQIPVSLKIGASRVKEDVKIACKIGADIIVLDGMQGGTGAGPETFKDNVGIPTMAALVAAMDGLRDEGLEDEIDIVVMGGIRDGVDAAKALALGAKAVGIGTAALVALGCVACRQCATGACPAGLCTQDPELRQRLDWEQGARRLANFIQALTEEVRMITRICGKTNCHNLEPEDLRAMTWEASAITRLPLVGSDIVAGRA
;
A
#
# COMPACT_ATOMS: atom_id res chain seq x y z
N MET A 1 -7.39 34.27 16.58
CA MET A 1 -8.52 33.52 17.19
C MET A 1 -8.47 32.10 16.65
N SER A 2 -7.94 31.15 17.41
CA SER A 2 -7.97 29.74 17.04
C SER A 2 -9.44 29.30 16.97
N GLY A 3 -9.92 29.00 15.77
CA GLY A 3 -11.29 28.51 15.58
C GLY A 3 -11.55 27.29 16.47
N ASN A 4 -12.79 27.13 16.94
CA ASN A 4 -13.21 25.98 17.72
C ASN A 4 -12.89 24.68 16.93
N LYS A 5 -11.89 23.90 17.39
CA LYS A 5 -11.44 22.67 16.73
C LYS A 5 -12.51 21.59 16.70
N LEU A 6 -13.41 21.55 17.70
CA LEU A 6 -14.52 20.60 17.76
C LEU A 6 -15.60 20.92 16.72
N TRP A 7 -15.89 22.21 16.49
CA TRP A 7 -16.90 22.69 15.54
C TRP A 7 -16.25 23.39 14.33
N SER A 8 -15.29 22.71 13.69
CA SER A 8 -14.64 23.24 12.49
C SER A 8 -15.65 23.50 11.35
N LYS A 9 -15.23 24.28 10.34
CA LYS A 9 -16.08 24.52 9.16
C LYS A 9 -16.40 23.21 8.44
N GLU A 10 -15.42 22.31 8.38
CA GLU A 10 -15.54 20.98 7.78
C GLU A 10 -16.57 20.14 8.54
N VAL A 11 -16.49 20.08 9.87
CA VAL A 11 -17.44 19.33 10.71
C VAL A 11 -18.86 19.85 10.53
N ARG A 12 -19.07 21.18 10.56
CA ARG A 12 -20.39 21.79 10.35
C ARG A 12 -20.96 21.49 8.96
N LYS A 13 -20.14 21.61 7.92
CA LYS A 13 -20.54 21.28 6.54
C LYS A 13 -20.95 19.81 6.40
N GLN A 14 -20.24 18.91 7.08
CA GLN A 14 -20.60 17.49 7.09
C GLN A 14 -21.93 17.25 7.81
N ILE A 15 -22.17 17.90 8.96
CA ILE A 15 -23.45 17.80 9.68
C ILE A 15 -24.60 18.29 8.81
N GLU A 16 -24.44 19.44 8.17
CA GLU A 16 -25.44 19.99 7.24
C GLU A 16 -25.71 19.06 6.06
N THR A 17 -24.65 18.51 5.45
CA THR A 17 -24.79 17.54 4.35
C THR A 17 -25.54 16.28 4.82
N LYS A 18 -25.20 15.76 6.01
CA LYS A 18 -25.85 14.58 6.60
C LYS A 18 -27.31 14.88 6.96
N SER A 19 -27.62 16.06 7.48
CA SER A 19 -28.99 16.44 7.84
C SER A 19 -29.89 16.63 6.62
N LEU A 20 -29.33 17.08 5.49
CA LEU A 20 -30.07 17.25 4.24
C LEU A 20 -30.26 15.91 3.48
N THR A 21 -29.28 15.02 3.53
CA THR A 21 -29.26 13.81 2.67
C THR A 21 -29.59 12.51 3.39
N GLY A 22 -29.47 12.47 4.72
CA GLY A 22 -29.57 11.24 5.51
C GLY A 22 -28.45 10.22 5.20
N ARG A 23 -27.38 10.63 4.51
CA ARG A 23 -26.31 9.74 4.03
C ARG A 23 -24.95 10.16 4.56
N SER A 24 -24.07 9.17 4.77
CA SER A 24 -22.66 9.42 5.07
C SER A 24 -21.96 10.06 3.87
N VAL A 25 -21.05 11.00 4.16
CA VAL A 25 -20.25 11.66 3.13
C VAL A 25 -19.22 10.68 2.57
N ILE A 26 -19.16 10.59 1.24
CA ILE A 26 -18.13 9.83 0.52
C ILE A 26 -17.01 10.79 0.10
N GLU A 27 -15.77 10.44 0.42
CA GLU A 27 -14.59 11.26 0.08
C GLU A 27 -13.47 10.38 -0.48
N GLY A 28 -12.55 10.96 -1.25
CA GLY A 28 -11.28 10.34 -1.63
C GLY A 28 -10.14 10.68 -0.66
N PHE A 29 -8.93 10.19 -0.93
CA PHE A 29 -7.71 10.45 -0.14
C PHE A 29 -7.63 9.66 1.20
N GLY A 30 -6.49 9.76 1.89
CA GLY A 30 -6.21 9.09 3.18
C GLY A 30 -6.75 9.82 4.41
N GLY A 31 -6.48 9.27 5.60
CA GLY A 31 -6.91 9.82 6.90
C GLY A 31 -6.42 11.25 7.16
N LYS A 32 -7.18 11.99 7.98
CA LYS A 32 -6.93 13.38 8.40
C LYS A 32 -6.35 13.45 9.81
N ARG A 33 -6.62 12.41 10.60
CA ARG A 33 -6.22 12.34 12.00
C ARG A 33 -4.69 12.25 12.14
N SER A 34 -4.13 13.03 13.05
CA SER A 34 -2.74 12.85 13.49
C SER A 34 -2.65 11.59 14.35
N ILE A 35 -1.74 10.70 14.00
CA ILE A 35 -1.52 9.41 14.65
C ILE A 35 -0.02 9.12 14.73
N PRO A 36 0.42 8.22 15.63
CA PRO A 36 1.81 7.78 15.67
C PRO A 36 2.28 7.28 14.30
N SER A 37 3.50 7.65 13.92
CA SER A 37 4.06 7.39 12.59
C SER A 37 5.56 7.15 12.66
N PHE A 38 6.18 6.79 11.53
CA PHE A 38 7.62 6.63 11.45
C PHE A 38 8.39 7.92 11.76
N ASN A 39 7.77 9.11 11.70
CA ASN A 39 8.39 10.36 12.15
C ASN A 39 8.74 10.34 13.65
N ASP A 40 8.07 9.50 14.44
CA ASP A 40 8.30 9.40 15.88
C ASP A 40 9.48 8.47 16.23
N LEU A 41 10.23 8.01 15.22
CA LEU A 41 11.45 7.22 15.35
C LEU A 41 12.65 7.98 14.79
N THR A 42 13.84 7.68 15.29
CA THR A 42 15.12 8.17 14.76
C THR A 42 16.10 7.02 14.57
N PHE A 43 17.05 7.19 13.65
CA PHE A 43 18.16 6.28 13.47
C PHE A 43 19.31 6.58 14.45
N LEU A 44 20.05 5.53 14.80
CA LEU A 44 21.37 5.60 15.40
C LEU A 44 22.41 5.33 14.32
N SER A 45 23.31 6.28 14.08
CA SER A 45 24.39 6.12 13.12
C SER A 45 25.52 5.26 13.71
N ALA A 46 26.21 4.55 12.83
CA ALA A 46 27.52 3.98 13.07
C ALA A 46 28.53 5.10 13.42
N ALA A 47 29.53 4.75 14.22
CA ALA A 47 30.61 5.64 14.64
C ALA A 47 31.82 4.79 15.11
N LEU A 48 32.02 4.66 16.43
CA LEU A 48 33.10 3.85 17.00
C LEU A 48 32.67 2.43 17.37
N SER A 49 31.40 2.23 17.74
CA SER A 49 30.85 0.90 18.09
C SER A 49 30.62 0.00 16.87
N ARG A 50 30.35 0.63 15.72
CA ARG A 50 30.25 0.03 14.39
C ARG A 50 30.91 1.01 13.43
N LEU A 51 31.77 0.51 12.54
CA LEU A 51 32.44 1.37 11.56
C LEU A 51 31.42 1.93 10.56
N CYS A 52 31.57 3.20 10.23
CA CYS A 52 30.74 3.85 9.21
C CYS A 52 31.06 3.27 7.84
N ILE A 53 30.03 3.09 7.02
CA ILE A 53 30.17 2.86 5.58
C ILE A 53 30.04 4.20 4.88
N ASP A 54 30.95 4.51 3.95
CA ASP A 54 30.96 5.77 3.22
C ASP A 54 29.71 5.90 2.34
N VAL A 55 28.87 6.87 2.69
CA VAL A 55 27.57 7.15 2.07
C VAL A 55 27.68 7.41 0.56
N HIS A 56 28.82 7.91 0.07
CA HIS A 56 28.99 8.33 -1.31
C HIS A 56 29.91 7.41 -2.14
N ARG A 57 30.64 6.49 -1.49
CA ARG A 57 31.72 5.73 -2.16
C ARG A 57 31.56 4.22 -2.12
N GLU A 58 30.92 3.68 -1.10
CA GLU A 58 30.81 2.22 -0.91
C GLU A 58 29.48 1.72 -1.40
N GLU A 59 29.41 0.58 -2.09
CA GLU A 59 28.14 0.04 -2.59
C GLU A 59 27.17 -0.36 -1.46
N CYS A 60 25.87 -0.26 -1.73
CA CYS A 60 24.85 -0.77 -0.82
C CYS A 60 23.67 -1.33 -1.60
N ASP A 61 23.39 -2.61 -1.35
CA ASP A 61 22.38 -3.41 -2.01
C ASP A 61 20.97 -3.02 -1.56
N THR A 62 20.09 -2.85 -2.54
CA THR A 62 18.67 -2.53 -2.38
C THR A 62 17.77 -3.51 -3.12
N ALA A 63 18.34 -4.55 -3.73
CA ALA A 63 17.58 -5.58 -4.42
C ALA A 63 16.63 -6.26 -3.43
N THR A 64 15.40 -6.48 -3.88
CA THR A 64 14.33 -7.04 -3.04
C THR A 64 13.68 -8.19 -3.78
N VAL A 65 13.70 -9.37 -3.15
CA VAL A 65 12.98 -10.55 -3.64
C VAL A 65 11.74 -10.73 -2.78
N LEU A 66 10.57 -10.89 -3.42
CA LEU A 66 9.29 -11.10 -2.75
C LEU A 66 8.65 -12.42 -3.20
N GLY A 67 8.16 -13.17 -2.22
CA GLY A 67 7.30 -14.33 -2.40
C GLY A 67 8.04 -15.60 -2.82
N ALA A 68 9.21 -15.84 -2.23
CA ALA A 68 10.05 -17.01 -2.55
C ALA A 68 9.58 -18.32 -1.89
N ARG A 69 8.53 -18.29 -1.07
CA ARG A 69 8.08 -19.43 -0.26
C ARG A 69 7.59 -20.62 -1.10
N PHE A 70 6.61 -20.41 -1.97
CA PHE A 70 6.03 -21.46 -2.81
C PHE A 70 6.13 -21.17 -4.32
N ALA A 71 6.39 -19.92 -4.71
CA ALA A 71 6.48 -19.55 -6.13
C ALA A 71 7.81 -19.99 -6.75
N GLN A 72 7.76 -20.60 -7.94
CA GLN A 72 8.98 -20.95 -8.68
C GLN A 72 9.73 -19.71 -9.20
N ARG A 73 8.99 -18.64 -9.53
CA ARG A 73 9.51 -17.36 -10.01
C ARG A 73 9.06 -16.24 -9.07
N PRO A 74 9.77 -15.99 -7.97
CA PRO A 74 9.47 -14.87 -7.08
C PRO A 74 9.67 -13.53 -7.79
N LEU A 75 9.08 -12.47 -7.25
CA LEU A 75 9.27 -11.11 -7.76
C LEU A 75 10.66 -10.60 -7.36
N VAL A 76 11.55 -10.41 -8.35
CA VAL A 76 12.88 -9.82 -8.14
C VAL A 76 12.87 -8.36 -8.56
N LEU A 77 13.10 -7.46 -7.61
CA LEU A 77 13.05 -6.00 -7.76
C LEU A 77 14.42 -5.38 -7.47
N GLN A 78 14.70 -4.20 -8.05
CA GLN A 78 15.94 -3.43 -7.81
C GLN A 78 15.86 -2.53 -6.57
N THR A 79 14.67 -2.39 -5.99
CA THR A 79 14.35 -1.49 -4.88
C THR A 79 13.32 -2.11 -3.95
N PRO A 80 13.33 -1.79 -2.64
CA PRO A 80 12.27 -2.18 -1.71
C PRO A 80 10.99 -1.32 -1.85
N ILE A 81 10.94 -0.37 -2.79
CA ILE A 81 9.80 0.51 -2.99
C ILE A 81 8.90 -0.01 -4.11
N ILE A 82 7.62 -0.27 -3.84
CA ILE A 82 6.63 -0.70 -4.83
C ILE A 82 5.50 0.32 -5.01
N ILE A 83 4.81 0.28 -6.16
CA ILE A 83 3.62 1.10 -6.39
C ILE A 83 2.39 0.40 -5.81
N ALA A 84 1.69 1.07 -4.88
CA ALA A 84 0.53 0.48 -4.22
C ALA A 84 -0.68 0.29 -5.18
N PRO A 85 -1.54 -0.72 -4.95
CA PRO A 85 -2.69 -1.02 -5.82
C PRO A 85 -3.68 0.15 -5.92
N MET A 86 -3.94 0.59 -7.15
CA MET A 86 -4.96 1.59 -7.47
C MET A 86 -5.67 1.18 -8.76
N SER A 87 -7.00 1.10 -8.71
CA SER A 87 -7.78 0.57 -9.82
C SER A 87 -7.94 1.57 -10.98
N TYR A 88 -7.86 1.09 -12.22
CA TYR A 88 -8.44 1.80 -13.36
C TYR A 88 -9.93 2.03 -13.11
N GLY A 89 -10.38 3.28 -13.15
CA GLY A 89 -11.69 3.71 -12.68
C GLY A 89 -11.56 4.61 -11.46
N ALA A 90 -10.82 4.20 -10.43
CA ALA A 90 -10.44 5.10 -9.35
C ALA A 90 -9.41 6.14 -9.84
N VAL A 91 -8.41 5.67 -10.59
CA VAL A 91 -7.48 6.52 -11.35
C VAL A 91 -7.80 6.43 -12.85
N SER A 92 -7.31 7.40 -13.62
CA SER A 92 -7.43 7.42 -15.08
C SER A 92 -6.54 6.35 -15.72
N LYS A 93 -6.79 6.05 -17.00
CA LYS A 93 -5.97 5.14 -17.79
C LYS A 93 -4.53 5.64 -17.91
N GLU A 94 -4.38 6.95 -18.05
CA GLU A 94 -3.09 7.64 -18.14
C GLU A 94 -2.25 7.42 -16.88
N VAL A 95 -2.87 7.42 -15.69
CA VAL A 95 -2.16 7.08 -14.45
C VAL A 95 -1.66 5.64 -14.44
N LYS A 96 -2.47 4.69 -14.91
CA LYS A 96 -2.07 3.27 -15.01
C LYS A 96 -0.91 3.08 -15.98
N MET A 97 -0.95 3.72 -17.15
CA MET A 97 0.18 3.72 -18.09
C MET A 97 1.43 4.36 -17.48
N ALA A 98 1.28 5.47 -16.75
CA ALA A 98 2.39 6.14 -16.08
C ALA A 98 3.03 5.28 -15.00
N PHE A 99 2.22 4.60 -14.18
CA PHE A 99 2.69 3.67 -13.16
C PHE A 99 3.42 2.47 -13.77
N ALA A 100 2.88 1.88 -14.85
CA ALA A 100 3.46 0.70 -15.48
C ALA A 100 4.84 1.03 -16.04
N ARG A 101 4.92 2.15 -16.76
CA ARG A 101 6.17 2.65 -17.32
C ARG A 101 7.16 3.05 -16.22
N ALA A 102 6.70 3.70 -15.16
CA ALA A 102 7.56 4.08 -14.03
C ALA A 102 8.11 2.85 -13.30
N ALA A 103 7.29 1.83 -13.06
CA ALA A 103 7.69 0.59 -12.42
C ALA A 103 8.81 -0.09 -13.21
N THR A 104 8.65 -0.22 -14.53
CA THR A 104 9.69 -0.74 -15.43
C THR A 104 10.96 0.10 -15.37
N LEU A 105 10.87 1.43 -15.47
CA LEU A 105 12.04 2.31 -15.43
C LEU A 105 12.80 2.25 -14.10
N ALA A 106 12.10 2.05 -12.99
CA ALA A 106 12.70 1.97 -11.66
C ALA A 106 13.05 0.53 -11.23
N GLY A 107 12.81 -0.47 -12.07
CA GLY A 107 13.06 -1.88 -11.74
C GLY A 107 12.19 -2.40 -10.59
N THR A 108 10.97 -1.89 -10.45
CA THR A 108 9.99 -2.31 -9.43
C THR A 108 8.73 -2.89 -10.07
N VAL A 109 7.63 -2.96 -9.32
CA VAL A 109 6.36 -3.58 -9.69
C VAL A 109 5.18 -2.62 -9.47
N GLU A 110 4.21 -2.67 -10.39
CA GLU A 110 2.89 -2.07 -10.23
C GLU A 110 1.85 -3.13 -9.86
N ASN A 111 0.70 -2.71 -9.31
CA ASN A 111 -0.46 -3.54 -9.11
C ASN A 111 -1.73 -2.96 -9.79
N THR A 112 -2.51 -3.81 -10.47
CA THR A 112 -3.72 -3.43 -11.21
C THR A 112 -4.79 -2.78 -10.32
N GLY A 113 -4.78 -3.10 -9.02
CA GLY A 113 -5.85 -2.79 -8.09
C GLY A 113 -7.18 -3.44 -8.49
N GLU A 114 -8.27 -2.96 -7.90
CA GLU A 114 -9.62 -3.52 -8.02
C GLU A 114 -10.31 -3.33 -9.38
N GLY A 115 -9.56 -3.05 -10.46
CA GLY A 115 -10.11 -2.62 -11.75
C GLY A 115 -10.08 -3.60 -12.91
N GLY A 116 -9.39 -4.73 -12.73
CA GLY A 116 -8.98 -5.57 -13.85
C GLY A 116 -7.69 -5.06 -14.49
N MET A 117 -7.13 -5.86 -15.39
CA MET A 117 -5.89 -5.55 -16.10
C MET A 117 -6.23 -4.74 -17.36
N LEU A 118 -5.47 -3.67 -17.61
CA LEU A 118 -5.51 -2.96 -18.88
C LEU A 118 -4.42 -3.52 -19.81
N GLU A 119 -4.74 -3.62 -21.10
CA GLU A 119 -3.78 -4.08 -22.11
C GLU A 119 -2.57 -3.15 -22.17
N GLU A 120 -2.79 -1.82 -22.19
CA GLU A 120 -1.70 -0.84 -22.26
C GLU A 120 -0.82 -0.86 -21.00
N GLU A 121 -1.42 -1.10 -19.83
CA GLU A 121 -0.67 -1.25 -18.57
C GLU A 121 0.22 -2.48 -18.61
N ARG A 122 -0.32 -3.64 -19.03
CA ARG A 122 0.44 -4.89 -19.14
C ARG A 122 1.58 -4.79 -20.16
N GLN A 123 1.37 -4.10 -21.29
CA GLN A 123 2.42 -3.92 -22.31
C GLN A 123 3.57 -3.03 -21.81
N LEU A 124 3.30 -2.06 -20.94
CA LEU A 124 4.30 -1.13 -20.42
C LEU A 124 5.03 -1.65 -19.18
N ALA A 125 4.38 -2.50 -18.38
CA ALA A 125 4.93 -3.06 -17.15
C ALA A 125 5.80 -4.29 -17.45
N GLU A 126 7.04 -4.29 -16.94
CA GLU A 126 7.88 -5.49 -16.91
C GLU A 126 7.34 -6.49 -15.88
N ARG A 127 6.92 -5.98 -14.71
CA ARG A 127 6.31 -6.77 -13.62
C ARG A 127 4.97 -6.17 -13.24
N LEU A 128 3.94 -7.01 -13.14
CA LEU A 128 2.60 -6.57 -12.77
C LEU A 128 1.94 -7.56 -11.80
N ILE A 129 1.47 -7.05 -10.66
CA ILE A 129 0.64 -7.79 -9.70
C ILE A 129 -0.83 -7.65 -10.13
N TYR A 130 -1.53 -8.78 -10.26
CA TYR A 130 -2.95 -8.80 -10.58
C TYR A 130 -3.82 -9.03 -9.34
N GLN A 131 -4.77 -8.13 -9.08
CA GLN A 131 -5.57 -8.19 -7.86
C GLN A 131 -6.90 -8.93 -8.04
N CYS A 132 -7.16 -9.91 -7.16
CA CYS A 132 -8.38 -10.69 -7.11
C CYS A 132 -9.30 -10.16 -5.99
N THR A 133 -10.41 -9.50 -6.34
CA THR A 133 -11.29 -8.79 -5.39
C THR A 133 -12.60 -9.50 -5.12
N PRO A 134 -13.29 -9.24 -3.99
CA PRO A 134 -14.58 -9.85 -3.66
C PRO A 134 -15.63 -9.78 -4.77
N GLY A 135 -15.67 -8.67 -5.51
CA GLY A 135 -16.64 -8.48 -6.59
C GLY A 135 -16.31 -9.20 -7.89
N ARG A 136 -15.08 -9.71 -8.06
CA ARG A 136 -14.55 -10.31 -9.31
C ARG A 136 -14.73 -9.42 -10.56
N TYR A 137 -15.00 -8.13 -10.37
CA TYR A 137 -15.22 -7.18 -11.44
C TYR A 137 -13.95 -7.01 -12.27
N GLY A 138 -14.01 -7.39 -13.55
CA GLY A 138 -12.84 -7.36 -14.43
C GLY A 138 -11.79 -8.42 -14.10
N PHE A 139 -12.13 -9.44 -13.30
CA PHE A 139 -11.24 -10.58 -13.04
C PHE A 139 -11.34 -11.60 -14.18
N ASN A 140 -10.22 -11.88 -14.84
CA ASN A 140 -10.14 -12.72 -16.03
C ASN A 140 -9.00 -13.73 -15.88
N PRO A 141 -9.26 -15.05 -15.99
CA PRO A 141 -8.22 -16.07 -15.94
C PRO A 141 -7.14 -15.92 -17.02
N ARG A 142 -7.45 -15.29 -18.16
CA ARG A 142 -6.45 -15.00 -19.19
C ARG A 142 -5.44 -13.97 -18.70
N ASP A 143 -5.91 -12.90 -18.08
CA ASP A 143 -5.06 -11.84 -17.53
C ASP A 143 -4.25 -12.35 -16.33
N LEU A 144 -4.84 -13.23 -15.51
CA LEU A 144 -4.14 -13.90 -14.41
C LEU A 144 -2.88 -14.64 -14.88
N ARG A 145 -2.97 -15.34 -16.02
CA ARG A 145 -1.81 -16.05 -16.60
C ARG A 145 -0.73 -15.11 -17.16
N CYS A 146 -1.05 -13.84 -17.37
CA CYS A 146 -0.12 -12.82 -17.81
C CYS A 146 0.46 -12.01 -16.64
N ALA A 147 0.08 -12.32 -15.39
CA ALA A 147 0.58 -11.62 -14.21
C ALA A 147 1.93 -12.17 -13.74
N ASP A 148 2.70 -11.36 -13.02
CA ASP A 148 3.96 -11.78 -12.38
C ASP A 148 3.79 -12.08 -10.90
N ALA A 149 2.61 -11.77 -10.35
CA ALA A 149 2.13 -12.15 -9.03
C ALA A 149 0.61 -11.94 -8.98
N VAL A 150 -0.06 -12.61 -8.04
CA VAL A 150 -1.49 -12.41 -7.79
C VAL A 150 -1.72 -11.98 -6.35
N GLU A 151 -2.53 -10.95 -6.16
CA GLU A 151 -2.90 -10.44 -4.84
C GLU A 151 -4.35 -10.76 -4.53
N MET A 152 -4.59 -11.63 -3.56
CA MET A 152 -5.91 -11.86 -3.01
C MET A 152 -6.26 -10.70 -2.06
N PHE A 153 -7.21 -9.87 -2.48
CA PHE A 153 -7.60 -8.66 -1.76
C PHE A 153 -8.65 -8.97 -0.69
N ILE A 154 -8.22 -9.02 0.57
CA ILE A 154 -9.16 -9.16 1.69
C ILE A 154 -9.70 -7.79 2.11
N SER A 155 -8.83 -6.79 2.21
CA SER A 155 -9.19 -5.47 2.78
C SER A 155 -8.12 -4.40 2.48
N GLN A 156 -8.42 -3.13 2.77
CA GLN A 156 -7.49 -2.00 2.65
C GLN A 156 -7.55 -1.08 3.87
N GLY A 157 -6.50 -0.29 4.09
CA GLY A 157 -6.33 0.56 5.26
C GLY A 157 -7.35 1.70 5.38
N ALA A 158 -7.84 2.24 4.26
CA ALA A 158 -8.78 3.36 4.27
C ALA A 158 -10.21 2.99 4.71
N LYS A 159 -10.58 1.71 4.57
CA LYS A 159 -11.92 1.20 4.90
C LYS A 159 -11.89 -0.30 5.25
N PRO A 160 -11.19 -0.70 6.33
CA PRO A 160 -11.07 -2.10 6.68
C PRO A 160 -12.45 -2.73 6.92
N GLY A 161 -12.65 -3.96 6.40
CA GLY A 161 -13.93 -4.68 6.51
C GLY A 161 -15.02 -4.22 5.53
N SER A 162 -14.69 -3.35 4.57
CA SER A 162 -15.60 -2.89 3.52
C SER A 162 -15.01 -3.08 2.11
N GLY A 163 -15.87 -3.44 1.15
CA GLY A 163 -15.47 -3.61 -0.25
C GLY A 163 -15.17 -2.30 -0.98
N GLY A 164 -14.58 -2.40 -2.17
CA GLY A 164 -14.32 -1.28 -3.09
C GLY A 164 -15.54 -0.39 -3.36
N HIS A 165 -15.30 0.89 -3.61
CA HIS A 165 -16.32 1.85 -4.01
C HIS A 165 -15.88 2.56 -5.29
N LEU A 166 -16.73 2.57 -6.31
CA LEU A 166 -16.51 3.36 -7.53
C LEU A 166 -17.81 4.09 -7.85
N MET A 167 -17.77 5.42 -7.81
CA MET A 167 -18.98 6.24 -8.01
C MET A 167 -19.44 6.19 -9.46
N GLY A 168 -20.75 6.25 -9.67
CA GLY A 168 -21.41 6.18 -10.98
C GLY A 168 -20.91 7.22 -11.96
N ALA A 169 -20.57 8.42 -11.48
CA ALA A 169 -19.95 9.49 -12.27
C ALA A 169 -18.63 9.06 -12.96
N LYS A 170 -17.99 7.98 -12.49
CA LYS A 170 -16.74 7.44 -13.02
C LYS A 170 -16.94 6.11 -13.74
N ILE A 171 -18.17 5.62 -13.88
CA ILE A 171 -18.47 4.37 -14.59
C ILE A 171 -18.88 4.73 -16.02
N THR A 172 -17.85 4.93 -16.84
CA THR A 172 -17.98 5.18 -18.28
C THR A 172 -18.40 3.91 -19.02
N PRO A 173 -18.83 3.99 -20.29
CA PRO A 173 -19.10 2.80 -21.10
C PRO A 173 -17.92 1.82 -21.19
N GLU A 174 -16.68 2.33 -21.17
CA GLU A 174 -15.46 1.51 -21.17
C GLU A 174 -15.34 0.69 -19.87
N ILE A 175 -15.41 1.35 -18.73
CA ILE A 175 -15.33 0.72 -17.40
C ILE A 175 -16.50 -0.24 -17.17
N ALA A 176 -17.70 0.15 -17.59
CA ALA A 176 -18.90 -0.67 -17.54
C ALA A 176 -18.72 -1.99 -18.29
N ARG A 177 -18.16 -1.95 -19.51
CA ARG A 177 -17.87 -3.16 -20.29
C ARG A 177 -16.80 -4.02 -19.62
N GLN A 178 -15.70 -3.42 -19.19
CA GLN A 178 -14.58 -4.16 -18.58
C GLN A 178 -15.00 -4.87 -17.30
N ARG A 179 -15.90 -4.27 -16.52
CA ARG A 179 -16.32 -4.77 -15.20
C ARG A 179 -17.69 -5.47 -15.20
N ALA A 180 -18.36 -5.56 -16.36
CA ALA A 180 -19.73 -6.05 -16.50
C ALA A 180 -20.73 -5.32 -15.57
N LEU A 181 -20.69 -3.98 -15.59
CA LEU A 181 -21.50 -3.10 -14.75
C LEU A 181 -22.48 -2.25 -15.55
N PRO A 182 -23.62 -1.83 -14.96
CA PRO A 182 -24.46 -0.79 -15.54
C PRO A 182 -23.74 0.58 -15.50
N ILE A 183 -23.89 1.35 -16.58
CA ILE A 183 -23.29 2.69 -16.73
C ILE A 183 -23.92 3.65 -15.72
N GLY A 184 -23.11 4.49 -15.09
CA GLY A 184 -23.59 5.58 -14.24
C GLY A 184 -24.12 5.18 -12.85
N ILE A 185 -24.09 3.90 -12.49
CA ILE A 185 -24.58 3.41 -11.19
C ILE A 185 -23.42 3.17 -10.24
N ASP A 186 -23.48 3.73 -9.03
CA ASP A 186 -22.47 3.50 -7.99
C ASP A 186 -22.20 2.01 -7.76
N LEU A 187 -20.93 1.62 -7.89
CA LEU A 187 -20.45 0.29 -7.56
C LEU A 187 -20.05 0.23 -6.09
N ARG A 188 -20.58 -0.76 -5.38
CA ARG A 188 -20.13 -1.16 -4.04
C ARG A 188 -19.79 -2.65 -4.07
N SER A 189 -18.52 -2.98 -3.93
CA SER A 189 -18.11 -4.38 -3.85
C SER A 189 -18.58 -4.99 -2.52
N PRO A 190 -18.87 -6.30 -2.49
CA PRO A 190 -19.09 -7.02 -1.25
C PRO A 190 -17.91 -6.88 -0.29
N SER A 191 -18.18 -6.89 1.02
CA SER A 191 -17.13 -6.90 2.06
C SER A 191 -16.42 -8.25 2.20
N ARG A 192 -17.00 -9.32 1.65
CA ARG A 192 -16.48 -10.69 1.73
C ARG A 192 -16.49 -11.29 0.34
N HIS A 193 -15.52 -12.14 0.08
CA HIS A 193 -15.54 -12.98 -1.10
C HIS A 193 -16.73 -13.93 -1.03
N PRO A 194 -17.51 -14.08 -2.12
CA PRO A 194 -18.68 -14.95 -2.12
C PRO A 194 -18.32 -16.44 -2.17
N ASP A 195 -17.09 -16.77 -2.56
CA ASP A 195 -16.59 -18.12 -2.82
C ASP A 195 -15.82 -18.74 -1.64
N PHE A 196 -15.71 -18.06 -0.50
CA PHE A 196 -15.21 -18.64 0.75
C PHE A 196 -15.87 -18.02 1.98
N LEU A 197 -16.18 -18.81 3.01
CA LEU A 197 -16.85 -18.33 4.23
C LEU A 197 -15.87 -18.05 5.36
N GLY A 198 -14.71 -18.70 5.34
CA GLY A 198 -13.69 -18.56 6.37
C GLY A 198 -12.28 -18.90 5.87
N PRO A 199 -11.30 -18.88 6.79
CA PRO A 199 -9.90 -19.17 6.46
C PRO A 199 -9.66 -20.53 5.83
N ASP A 200 -10.39 -21.57 6.26
CA ASP A 200 -10.20 -22.94 5.74
C ASP A 200 -10.58 -23.04 4.25
N ASP A 201 -11.66 -22.37 3.85
CA ASP A 201 -12.07 -22.26 2.44
C ASP A 201 -11.08 -21.40 1.62
N LEU A 202 -10.48 -20.38 2.25
CA LEU A 202 -9.48 -19.52 1.61
C LEU A 202 -8.21 -20.30 1.24
N VAL A 203 -7.85 -21.35 1.97
CA VAL A 203 -6.76 -22.29 1.57
C VAL A 203 -7.02 -22.83 0.16
N LEU A 204 -8.23 -23.35 -0.09
CA LEU A 204 -8.61 -23.88 -1.40
C LEU A 204 -8.50 -22.79 -2.47
N LYS A 205 -8.91 -21.56 -2.14
CA LYS A 205 -8.84 -20.47 -3.10
C LYS A 205 -7.40 -20.06 -3.46
N ILE A 206 -6.49 -20.09 -2.49
CA ILE A 206 -5.07 -19.86 -2.76
C ILE A 206 -4.50 -20.98 -3.62
N LEU A 207 -4.86 -22.24 -3.34
CA LEU A 207 -4.47 -23.37 -4.19
C LEU A 207 -5.01 -23.22 -5.62
N GLU A 208 -6.26 -22.81 -5.81
CA GLU A 208 -6.82 -22.54 -7.14
C GLU A 208 -6.01 -21.50 -7.92
N LEU A 209 -5.58 -20.40 -7.25
CA LEU A 209 -4.74 -19.39 -7.90
C LEU A 209 -3.36 -19.92 -8.27
N ARG A 210 -2.78 -20.80 -7.44
CA ARG A 210 -1.51 -21.45 -7.73
C ARG A 210 -1.63 -22.39 -8.92
N GLU A 211 -2.63 -23.27 -8.92
CA GLU A 211 -2.90 -24.18 -10.04
C GLU A 211 -3.18 -23.41 -11.33
N ALA A 212 -3.96 -22.32 -11.27
CA ALA A 212 -4.26 -21.49 -12.44
C ALA A 212 -3.02 -20.78 -13.04
N THR A 213 -1.93 -20.71 -12.28
CA THR A 213 -0.67 -20.07 -12.66
C THR A 213 0.50 -21.06 -12.73
N ASP A 214 0.20 -22.37 -12.71
CA ASP A 214 1.18 -23.47 -12.74
C ASP A 214 2.26 -23.34 -11.65
N TRP A 215 1.90 -22.80 -10.48
CA TRP A 215 2.80 -22.54 -9.36
C TRP A 215 3.98 -21.60 -9.69
N GLN A 216 3.89 -20.86 -10.80
CA GLN A 216 5.01 -20.03 -11.26
C GLN A 216 5.14 -18.73 -10.47
N ILE A 217 4.03 -18.10 -10.08
CA ILE A 217 4.05 -16.73 -9.52
C ILE A 217 3.61 -16.72 -8.06
N PRO A 218 4.06 -15.73 -7.26
CA PRO A 218 3.66 -15.63 -5.86
C PRO A 218 2.22 -15.18 -5.68
N VAL A 219 1.63 -15.65 -4.59
CA VAL A 219 0.30 -15.29 -4.12
C VAL A 219 0.42 -14.46 -2.86
N SER A 220 -0.01 -13.20 -2.93
CA SER A 220 -0.05 -12.30 -1.78
C SER A 220 -1.45 -12.19 -1.17
N LEU A 221 -1.52 -11.95 0.14
CA LEU A 221 -2.76 -11.60 0.85
C LEU A 221 -2.70 -10.14 1.28
N LYS A 222 -3.59 -9.31 0.75
CA LYS A 222 -3.69 -7.91 1.16
C LYS A 222 -4.74 -7.71 2.24
N ILE A 223 -4.30 -7.23 3.40
CA ILE A 223 -5.14 -7.01 4.58
C ILE A 223 -5.08 -5.55 5.04
N GLY A 224 -6.24 -5.00 5.41
CA GLY A 224 -6.34 -3.70 6.07
C GLY A 224 -6.04 -3.85 7.54
N ALA A 225 -5.14 -3.03 8.08
CA ALA A 225 -4.61 -3.23 9.42
C ALA A 225 -5.68 -3.05 10.50
N SER A 226 -6.11 -4.15 11.12
CA SER A 226 -7.00 -4.15 12.29
C SER A 226 -6.56 -5.21 13.30
N ARG A 227 -6.97 -6.47 13.13
CA ARG A 227 -6.54 -7.59 14.00
C ARG A 227 -5.31 -8.28 13.43
N VAL A 228 -4.26 -7.48 13.22
CA VAL A 228 -3.14 -7.84 12.33
C VAL A 228 -2.42 -9.11 12.80
N LYS A 229 -2.16 -9.24 14.10
CA LYS A 229 -1.44 -10.42 14.62
C LYS A 229 -2.20 -11.71 14.31
N GLU A 230 -3.50 -11.73 14.55
CA GLU A 230 -4.37 -12.88 14.28
C GLU A 230 -4.54 -13.15 12.79
N ASP A 231 -4.74 -12.08 11.99
CA ASP A 231 -4.87 -12.18 10.53
C ASP A 231 -3.59 -12.74 9.89
N VAL A 232 -2.41 -12.37 10.42
CA VAL A 232 -1.11 -12.88 9.95
C VAL A 232 -0.95 -14.37 10.29
N LYS A 233 -1.30 -14.80 11.51
CA LYS A 233 -1.28 -16.22 11.87
C LYS A 233 -2.18 -17.06 10.95
N ILE A 234 -3.33 -16.50 10.57
CA ILE A 234 -4.23 -17.12 9.61
C ILE A 234 -3.58 -17.17 8.22
N ALA A 235 -2.99 -16.07 7.74
CA ALA A 235 -2.28 -16.01 6.46
C ALA A 235 -1.12 -17.01 6.36
N CYS A 236 -0.39 -17.23 7.46
CA CYS A 236 0.66 -18.25 7.57
C CYS A 236 0.14 -19.65 7.21
N LYS A 237 -1.01 -20.03 7.77
CA LYS A 237 -1.67 -21.34 7.60
C LYS A 237 -2.33 -21.49 6.23
N ILE A 238 -2.84 -20.39 5.68
CA ILE A 238 -3.42 -20.34 4.33
C ILE A 238 -2.35 -20.60 3.25
N GLY A 239 -1.08 -20.37 3.55
CA GLY A 239 0.02 -20.58 2.60
C GLY A 239 0.23 -19.40 1.66
N ALA A 240 0.08 -18.16 2.15
CA ALA A 240 0.50 -16.98 1.41
C ALA A 240 2.03 -16.91 1.30
N ASP A 241 2.51 -16.40 0.17
CA ASP A 241 3.93 -16.09 -0.04
C ASP A 241 4.30 -14.71 0.54
N ILE A 242 3.36 -13.77 0.44
CA ILE A 242 3.54 -12.36 0.82
C ILE A 242 2.31 -11.90 1.59
N ILE A 243 2.50 -11.16 2.68
CA ILE A 243 1.40 -10.46 3.37
C ILE A 243 1.56 -8.97 3.15
N VAL A 244 0.54 -8.37 2.54
CA VAL A 244 0.50 -6.94 2.24
C VAL A 244 -0.36 -6.23 3.27
N LEU A 245 0.27 -5.48 4.16
CA LEU A 245 -0.37 -4.74 5.25
C LEU A 245 -0.64 -3.29 4.84
N ASP A 246 -1.90 -2.87 4.92
CA ASP A 246 -2.31 -1.51 4.61
C ASP A 246 -2.80 -0.81 5.88
N GLY A 247 -1.95 0.06 6.45
CA GLY A 247 -2.24 0.80 7.67
C GLY A 247 -3.34 1.85 7.49
N MET A 248 -3.92 2.35 8.58
CA MET A 248 -5.04 3.30 8.53
C MET A 248 -4.75 4.61 7.78
N GLN A 249 -3.47 4.96 7.58
CA GLN A 249 -3.04 6.06 6.72
C GLN A 249 -3.33 5.83 5.21
N GLY A 250 -3.70 4.62 4.81
CA GLY A 250 -3.99 4.22 3.44
C GLY A 250 -4.99 5.14 2.74
N GLY A 251 -4.79 5.34 1.44
CA GLY A 251 -5.67 6.15 0.59
C GLY A 251 -6.86 5.37 0.05
N THR A 252 -7.88 6.08 -0.42
CA THR A 252 -8.93 5.50 -1.27
C THR A 252 -9.41 6.50 -2.33
N GLY A 253 -9.84 6.00 -3.48
CA GLY A 253 -10.52 6.81 -4.48
C GLY A 253 -11.92 7.24 -4.03
N ALA A 254 -12.62 6.39 -3.28
CA ALA A 254 -13.91 6.67 -2.68
C ALA A 254 -14.13 5.77 -1.46
N GLY A 255 -14.73 6.32 -0.41
CA GLY A 255 -15.19 5.55 0.74
C GLY A 255 -15.88 6.45 1.77
N PRO A 256 -16.64 5.86 2.70
CA PRO A 256 -17.23 6.60 3.79
C PRO A 256 -16.16 7.33 4.60
N GLU A 257 -16.33 8.63 4.76
CA GLU A 257 -15.40 9.47 5.51
C GLU A 257 -15.24 8.99 6.97
N THR A 258 -16.29 8.42 7.55
CA THR A 258 -16.29 7.86 8.90
C THR A 258 -15.26 6.75 9.09
N PHE A 259 -14.93 5.97 8.07
CA PHE A 259 -14.01 4.84 8.23
C PHE A 259 -12.55 5.29 8.34
N LYS A 260 -12.14 6.27 7.52
CA LYS A 260 -10.74 6.64 7.34
C LYS A 260 -10.04 7.08 8.63
N ASP A 261 -10.77 7.75 9.51
CA ASP A 261 -10.22 8.31 10.75
C ASP A 261 -10.54 7.47 12.00
N ASN A 262 -11.36 6.40 11.86
CA ASN A 262 -11.92 5.68 12.99
C ASN A 262 -11.82 4.14 12.90
N VAL A 263 -11.37 3.58 11.79
CA VAL A 263 -11.29 2.12 11.59
C VAL A 263 -9.88 1.72 11.18
N GLY A 264 -9.34 0.73 11.90
CA GLY A 264 -7.98 0.22 11.70
C GLY A 264 -6.95 0.83 12.66
N ILE A 265 -5.69 0.44 12.47
CA ILE A 265 -4.56 0.87 13.31
C ILE A 265 -3.42 1.50 12.48
N PRO A 266 -2.55 2.32 13.10
CA PRO A 266 -1.42 2.95 12.41
C PRO A 266 -0.48 1.94 11.75
N THR A 267 0.06 2.30 10.58
CA THR A 267 1.01 1.48 9.81
C THR A 267 2.18 0.94 10.66
N MET A 268 2.78 1.79 11.50
CA MET A 268 3.88 1.39 12.39
C MET A 268 3.45 0.30 13.38
N ALA A 269 2.27 0.43 13.99
CA ALA A 269 1.73 -0.57 14.92
C ALA A 269 1.34 -1.86 14.20
N ALA A 270 0.77 -1.75 13.00
CA ALA A 270 0.42 -2.88 12.15
C ALA A 270 1.64 -3.74 11.81
N LEU A 271 2.74 -3.11 11.41
CA LEU A 271 3.98 -3.82 11.08
C LEU A 271 4.51 -4.60 12.28
N VAL A 272 4.60 -3.97 13.46
CA VAL A 272 5.09 -4.62 14.68
C VAL A 272 4.21 -5.82 15.06
N ALA A 273 2.89 -5.66 14.98
CA ALA A 273 1.95 -6.75 15.26
C ALA A 273 2.04 -7.90 14.24
N ALA A 274 2.36 -7.60 12.98
CA ALA A 274 2.56 -8.63 11.97
C ALA A 274 3.84 -9.43 12.19
N MET A 275 4.95 -8.76 12.54
CA MET A 275 6.20 -9.46 12.87
C MET A 275 6.01 -10.36 14.10
N ASP A 276 5.24 -9.93 15.11
CA ASP A 276 4.87 -10.81 16.22
C ASP A 276 4.01 -12.00 15.78
N GLY A 277 3.11 -11.80 14.80
CA GLY A 277 2.32 -12.89 14.21
C GLY A 277 3.19 -13.92 13.49
N LEU A 278 4.17 -13.47 12.71
CA LEU A 278 5.11 -14.36 12.00
C LEU A 278 6.02 -15.11 12.98
N ARG A 279 6.56 -14.44 14.00
CA ARG A 279 7.37 -15.07 15.06
C ARG A 279 6.63 -16.14 15.82
N ASP A 280 5.38 -15.86 16.19
CA ASP A 280 4.55 -16.83 16.90
C ASP A 280 4.33 -18.12 16.08
N GLU A 281 4.33 -18.04 14.74
CA GLU A 281 4.20 -19.20 13.85
C GLU A 281 5.56 -19.73 13.34
N GLY A 282 6.68 -19.09 13.70
CA GLY A 282 8.02 -19.48 13.26
C GLY A 282 8.31 -19.26 11.77
N LEU A 283 7.64 -18.30 11.13
CA LEU A 283 7.68 -18.08 9.67
C LEU A 283 8.22 -16.71 9.26
N GLU A 284 8.94 -16.03 10.16
CA GLU A 284 9.47 -14.67 9.90
C GLU A 284 10.52 -14.60 8.78
N ASP A 285 11.22 -15.71 8.53
CA ASP A 285 12.21 -15.83 7.45
C ASP A 285 11.60 -16.39 6.14
N GLU A 286 10.36 -16.88 6.18
CA GLU A 286 9.69 -17.54 5.03
C GLU A 286 8.64 -16.66 4.34
N ILE A 287 7.93 -15.80 5.09
CA ILE A 287 6.85 -14.97 4.56
C ILE A 287 7.27 -13.51 4.55
N ASP A 288 7.21 -12.90 3.37
CA ASP A 288 7.57 -11.49 3.22
C ASP A 288 6.42 -10.57 3.66
N ILE A 289 6.73 -9.57 4.49
CA ILE A 289 5.80 -8.47 4.80
C ILE A 289 6.04 -7.29 3.86
N VAL A 290 4.99 -6.87 3.15
CA VAL A 290 4.98 -5.58 2.44
C VAL A 290 4.07 -4.65 3.19
N VAL A 291 4.57 -3.48 3.60
CA VAL A 291 3.75 -2.51 4.36
C VAL A 291 3.46 -1.26 3.53
N MET A 292 2.23 -0.77 3.61
CA MET A 292 1.80 0.45 2.96
C MET A 292 0.85 1.25 3.86
N GLY A 293 0.58 2.48 3.45
CA GLY A 293 -0.21 3.45 4.22
C GLY A 293 0.68 4.51 4.83
N GLY A 294 0.73 5.69 4.19
CA GLY A 294 1.42 6.86 4.73
C GLY A 294 2.94 6.90 4.53
N ILE A 295 3.53 6.00 3.73
CA ILE A 295 4.95 6.07 3.32
C ILE A 295 5.14 7.23 2.35
N ARG A 296 6.04 8.16 2.67
CA ARG A 296 6.23 9.41 1.90
C ARG A 296 7.63 9.59 1.33
N ASP A 297 8.64 9.03 1.98
CA ASP A 297 10.05 9.22 1.65
C ASP A 297 10.86 7.95 1.96
N GLY A 298 12.16 7.96 1.63
CA GLY A 298 13.04 6.82 1.86
C GLY A 298 13.39 6.62 3.33
N VAL A 299 13.17 7.63 4.18
CA VAL A 299 13.36 7.52 5.63
C VAL A 299 12.22 6.71 6.26
N ASP A 300 10.97 6.98 5.88
CA ASP A 300 9.80 6.17 6.23
C ASP A 300 10.02 4.71 5.77
N ALA A 301 10.55 4.52 4.55
CA ALA A 301 10.85 3.20 4.00
C ALA A 301 11.93 2.46 4.80
N ALA A 302 13.07 3.10 5.07
CA ALA A 302 14.17 2.50 5.83
C ALA A 302 13.74 2.13 7.26
N LYS A 303 12.89 2.95 7.91
CA LYS A 303 12.35 2.64 9.23
C LYS A 303 11.41 1.43 9.21
N ALA A 304 10.60 1.29 8.16
CA ALA A 304 9.78 0.11 7.97
C ALA A 304 10.63 -1.14 7.73
N LEU A 305 11.69 -1.06 6.92
CA LEU A 305 12.63 -2.16 6.71
C LEU A 305 13.29 -2.58 8.03
N ALA A 306 13.80 -1.61 8.80
CA ALA A 306 14.40 -1.85 10.12
C ALA A 306 13.43 -2.52 11.11
N LEU A 307 12.12 -2.29 10.98
CA LEU A 307 11.10 -2.93 11.81
C LEU A 307 10.64 -4.30 11.28
N GLY A 308 11.21 -4.80 10.18
CA GLY A 308 10.98 -6.13 9.63
C GLY A 308 10.16 -6.20 8.35
N ALA A 309 9.80 -5.06 7.73
CA ALA A 309 9.19 -5.10 6.40
C ALA A 309 10.23 -5.54 5.35
N LYS A 310 9.80 -6.32 4.36
CA LYS A 310 10.63 -6.67 3.20
C LYS A 310 10.56 -5.60 2.10
N ALA A 311 9.41 -4.96 1.95
CA ALA A 311 9.20 -3.87 1.01
C ALA A 311 8.13 -2.90 1.53
N VAL A 312 8.06 -1.72 0.92
CA VAL A 312 7.04 -0.71 1.22
C VAL A 312 6.28 -0.26 -0.02
N GLY A 313 4.98 0.01 0.15
CA GLY A 313 4.12 0.49 -0.93
C GLY A 313 3.85 1.99 -0.87
N ILE A 314 4.10 2.69 -1.98
CA ILE A 314 3.74 4.10 -2.17
C ILE A 314 2.47 4.26 -3.03
N GLY A 315 1.41 4.83 -2.45
CA GLY A 315 0.15 5.11 -3.15
C GLY A 315 -0.06 6.60 -3.36
N THR A 316 -0.46 7.30 -2.29
CA THR A 316 -0.66 8.75 -2.32
C THR A 316 0.60 9.51 -2.73
N ALA A 317 1.79 9.10 -2.26
CA ALA A 317 3.05 9.71 -2.65
C ALA A 317 3.32 9.56 -4.16
N ALA A 318 3.00 8.40 -4.74
CA ALA A 318 3.11 8.19 -6.19
C ALA A 318 2.17 9.12 -6.97
N LEU A 319 0.91 9.30 -6.51
CA LEU A 319 -0.01 10.26 -7.12
C LEU A 319 0.48 11.71 -6.97
N VAL A 320 1.10 12.08 -5.84
CA VAL A 320 1.70 13.41 -5.65
C VAL A 320 2.87 13.63 -6.61
N ALA A 321 3.72 12.62 -6.82
CA ALA A 321 4.79 12.68 -7.81
C ALA A 321 4.25 12.92 -9.24
N LEU A 322 3.07 12.38 -9.57
CA LEU A 322 2.35 12.64 -10.82
C LEU A 322 1.63 14.00 -10.87
N GLY A 323 1.55 14.76 -9.77
CA GLY A 323 0.92 16.09 -9.72
C GLY A 323 -0.38 16.17 -8.93
N CYS A 324 -0.68 15.21 -8.05
CA CYS A 324 -1.84 15.29 -7.16
C CYS A 324 -1.72 16.51 -6.23
N VAL A 325 -2.72 17.38 -6.25
CA VAL A 325 -2.82 18.58 -5.40
C VAL A 325 -3.56 18.33 -4.08
N ALA A 326 -3.78 17.06 -3.72
CA ALA A 326 -4.47 16.65 -2.49
C ALA A 326 -5.85 17.33 -2.27
N CYS A 327 -6.61 17.60 -3.35
CA CYS A 327 -7.93 18.24 -3.29
C CYS A 327 -9.04 17.37 -2.65
N ARG A 328 -8.79 16.06 -2.47
CA ARG A 328 -9.68 15.05 -1.86
C ARG A 328 -11.01 14.79 -2.58
N GLN A 329 -11.19 15.37 -3.76
CA GLN A 329 -12.38 15.19 -4.61
C GLN A 329 -12.30 13.93 -5.50
N CYS A 330 -11.44 12.96 -5.19
CA CYS A 330 -11.21 11.79 -6.05
C CYS A 330 -12.50 10.99 -6.33
N ALA A 331 -13.45 11.02 -5.40
CA ALA A 331 -14.74 10.33 -5.51
C ALA A 331 -15.70 11.00 -6.51
N THR A 332 -15.57 12.31 -6.75
CA THR A 332 -16.52 13.05 -7.62
C THR A 332 -16.27 12.83 -9.10
N GLY A 333 -15.08 12.36 -9.47
CA GLY A 333 -14.65 12.29 -10.86
C GLY A 333 -14.20 13.63 -11.43
N ALA A 334 -14.15 14.71 -10.65
CA ALA A 334 -13.76 16.05 -11.12
C ALA A 334 -12.30 16.41 -10.72
N CYS A 335 -11.37 15.46 -10.82
CA CYS A 335 -9.98 15.69 -10.42
C CYS A 335 -9.34 16.80 -11.28
N PRO A 336 -8.88 17.92 -10.70
CA PRO A 336 -8.36 19.04 -11.48
C PRO A 336 -7.02 18.71 -12.16
N ALA A 337 -6.29 17.72 -11.65
CA ALA A 337 -4.99 17.27 -12.15
C ALA A 337 -5.10 16.10 -13.16
N GLY A 338 -6.31 15.68 -13.55
CA GLY A 338 -6.48 14.59 -14.52
C GLY A 338 -6.18 13.17 -14.00
N LEU A 339 -5.87 13.02 -12.70
CA LEU A 339 -5.46 11.74 -12.12
C LEU A 339 -6.62 10.83 -11.74
N CYS A 340 -7.58 11.33 -10.95
CA CYS A 340 -8.69 10.55 -10.39
C CYS A 340 -10.02 10.86 -11.05
N THR A 341 -10.06 10.84 -12.38
CA THR A 341 -11.20 11.23 -13.21
C THR A 341 -11.33 10.31 -14.43
N GLN A 342 -12.54 10.21 -14.97
CA GLN A 342 -12.81 9.53 -16.24
C GLN A 342 -13.32 10.50 -17.32
N ASP A 343 -13.36 11.80 -17.01
CA ASP A 343 -13.70 12.86 -17.95
C ASP A 343 -12.55 13.02 -18.98
N PRO A 344 -12.81 12.86 -20.29
CA PRO A 344 -11.79 12.97 -21.32
C PRO A 344 -11.05 14.32 -21.32
N GLU A 345 -11.72 15.44 -21.04
CA GLU A 345 -11.10 16.77 -21.03
C GLU A 345 -10.17 16.93 -19.82
N LEU A 346 -10.56 16.40 -18.66
CA LEU A 346 -9.72 16.44 -17.48
C LEU A 346 -8.52 15.50 -17.60
N ARG A 347 -8.70 14.32 -18.21
CA ARG A 347 -7.64 13.32 -18.42
C ARG A 347 -6.49 13.85 -19.27
N GLN A 348 -6.77 14.70 -20.26
CA GLN A 348 -5.75 15.35 -21.11
C GLN A 348 -4.76 16.22 -20.33
N ARG A 349 -5.07 16.59 -19.08
CA ARG A 349 -4.18 17.39 -18.23
C ARG A 349 -2.98 16.62 -17.71
N LEU A 350 -3.02 15.27 -17.74
CA LEU A 350 -1.89 14.43 -17.38
C LEU A 350 -1.12 14.04 -18.66
N ASP A 351 0.09 14.58 -18.81
CA ASP A 351 1.12 13.97 -19.66
C ASP A 351 1.67 12.74 -18.93
N TRP A 352 1.19 11.56 -19.32
CA TRP A 352 1.51 10.31 -18.64
C TRP A 352 2.95 9.86 -18.84
N GLU A 353 3.59 10.21 -19.97
CA GLU A 353 5.00 9.86 -20.21
C GLU A 353 5.92 10.69 -19.32
N GLN A 354 5.66 12.00 -19.22
CA GLN A 354 6.37 12.86 -18.28
C GLN A 354 6.09 12.42 -16.84
N GLY A 355 4.83 12.09 -16.54
CA GLY A 355 4.42 11.52 -15.26
C GLY A 355 5.23 10.27 -14.90
N ALA A 356 5.36 9.32 -15.83
CA ALA A 356 6.14 8.10 -15.63
C ALA A 356 7.61 8.39 -15.26
N ARG A 357 8.26 9.31 -15.99
CA ARG A 357 9.65 9.72 -15.71
C ARG A 357 9.78 10.37 -14.34
N ARG A 358 8.83 11.24 -13.97
CA ARG A 358 8.81 11.89 -12.64
C ARG A 358 8.64 10.88 -11.51
N LEU A 359 7.74 9.92 -11.67
CA LEU A 359 7.54 8.87 -10.67
C LEU A 359 8.75 7.92 -10.58
N ALA A 360 9.36 7.56 -11.71
CA ALA A 360 10.58 6.76 -11.70
C ALA A 360 11.73 7.48 -10.96
N ASN A 361 11.93 8.78 -11.23
CA ASN A 361 12.91 9.59 -10.51
C ASN A 361 12.61 9.65 -9.01
N PHE A 362 11.32 9.75 -8.63
CA PHE A 362 10.92 9.75 -7.22
C PHE A 362 11.24 8.42 -6.54
N ILE A 363 10.92 7.28 -7.17
CA ILE A 363 11.26 5.94 -6.64
C ILE A 363 12.79 5.79 -6.52
N GLN A 364 13.54 6.25 -7.51
CA GLN A 364 15.00 6.22 -7.47
C GLN A 364 15.56 7.07 -6.32
N ALA A 365 15.01 8.26 -6.08
CA ALA A 365 15.40 9.12 -4.97
C ALA A 365 15.11 8.46 -3.61
N LEU A 366 13.91 7.88 -3.43
CA LEU A 366 13.57 7.10 -2.23
C LEU A 366 14.53 5.92 -2.02
N THR A 367 14.92 5.25 -3.09
CA THR A 367 15.88 4.12 -3.03
C THR A 367 17.26 4.59 -2.61
N GLU A 368 17.74 5.73 -3.13
CA GLU A 368 18.99 6.33 -2.71
C GLU A 368 18.93 6.79 -1.25
N GLU A 369 17.82 7.36 -0.79
CA GLU A 369 17.61 7.70 0.62
C GLU A 369 17.71 6.48 1.54
N VAL A 370 17.07 5.35 1.17
CA VAL A 370 17.23 4.07 1.89
C VAL A 370 18.69 3.64 1.91
N ARG A 371 19.39 3.75 0.78
CA ARG A 371 20.81 3.40 0.64
C ARG A 371 21.70 4.25 1.56
N MET A 372 21.50 5.57 1.56
CA MET A 372 22.23 6.49 2.41
C MET A 372 22.01 6.17 3.89
N ILE A 373 20.76 5.94 4.30
CA ILE A 373 20.41 5.56 5.67
C ILE A 373 21.06 4.23 6.07
N THR A 374 21.03 3.23 5.19
CA THR A 374 21.65 1.92 5.44
C THR A 374 23.15 2.05 5.69
N ARG A 375 23.84 2.84 4.86
CA ARG A 375 25.28 3.09 5.00
C ARG A 375 25.64 3.84 6.28
N ILE A 376 24.87 4.88 6.67
CA ILE A 376 25.14 5.59 7.94
C ILE A 376 24.90 4.69 9.15
N CYS A 377 24.05 3.67 9.05
CA CYS A 377 23.88 2.65 10.10
C CYS A 377 24.98 1.57 10.05
N GLY A 378 25.98 1.72 9.17
CA GLY A 378 27.13 0.82 9.06
C GLY A 378 26.82 -0.50 8.33
N LYS A 379 25.83 -0.50 7.43
CA LYS A 379 25.33 -1.68 6.73
C LYS A 379 25.46 -1.49 5.21
N THR A 380 25.65 -2.58 4.48
CA THR A 380 25.80 -2.60 3.01
C THR A 380 24.63 -3.26 2.29
N ASN A 381 23.58 -3.66 3.01
CA ASN A 381 22.34 -4.19 2.45
C ASN A 381 21.17 -3.62 3.26
N CYS A 382 20.15 -3.06 2.59
CA CYS A 382 19.02 -2.43 3.28
C CYS A 382 18.19 -3.42 4.11
N HIS A 383 18.20 -4.70 3.75
CA HIS A 383 17.52 -5.76 4.50
C HIS A 383 18.27 -6.17 5.76
N ASN A 384 19.49 -5.67 5.96
CA ASN A 384 20.20 -5.84 7.23
C ASN A 384 19.80 -4.77 8.25
N LEU A 385 19.01 -3.75 7.90
CA LEU A 385 18.52 -2.78 8.88
C LEU A 385 17.69 -3.50 9.95
N GLU A 386 17.88 -3.13 11.21
CA GLU A 386 17.29 -3.83 12.36
C GLU A 386 16.69 -2.87 13.38
N PRO A 387 15.81 -3.35 14.29
CA PRO A 387 15.23 -2.49 15.32
C PRO A 387 16.27 -1.81 16.22
N GLU A 388 17.45 -2.43 16.38
CA GLU A 388 18.56 -1.85 17.15
C GLU A 388 19.10 -0.54 16.57
N ASP A 389 18.98 -0.34 15.26
CA ASP A 389 19.38 0.89 14.56
C ASP A 389 18.42 2.05 14.85
N LEU A 390 17.32 1.81 15.58
CA LEU A 390 16.28 2.78 15.84
C LEU A 390 16.14 3.13 17.33
N ARG A 391 15.67 4.35 17.59
CA ARG A 391 15.15 4.78 18.90
C ARG A 391 13.82 5.50 18.75
N ALA A 392 12.98 5.40 19.77
CA ALA A 392 11.71 6.09 19.83
C ALA A 392 11.88 7.52 20.37
N MET A 393 11.34 8.50 19.66
CA MET A 393 11.30 9.91 20.07
C MET A 393 10.15 10.22 21.03
N THR A 394 9.12 9.37 21.06
CA THR A 394 7.91 9.53 21.87
C THR A 394 7.59 8.28 22.67
N TRP A 395 6.87 8.45 23.79
CA TRP A 395 6.41 7.35 24.64
C TRP A 395 5.50 6.39 23.88
N GLU A 396 4.61 6.93 23.04
CA GLU A 396 3.70 6.17 22.21
C GLU A 396 4.45 5.31 21.21
N ALA A 397 5.45 5.88 20.52
CA ALA A 397 6.28 5.12 19.58
C ALA A 397 7.08 4.02 20.29
N SER A 398 7.63 4.30 21.48
CA SER A 398 8.34 3.30 22.29
C SER A 398 7.40 2.16 22.70
N ALA A 399 6.18 2.49 23.18
CA ALA A 399 5.20 1.49 23.59
C ALA A 399 4.71 0.62 22.43
N ILE A 400 4.53 1.22 21.25
CA ILE A 400 4.11 0.51 20.03
C ILE A 400 5.21 -0.42 19.51
N THR A 401 6.42 0.11 19.36
CA THR A 401 7.52 -0.59 18.67
C THR A 401 8.37 -1.46 19.59
N ARG A 402 8.25 -1.27 20.91
CA ARG A 402 9.14 -1.84 21.94
C ARG A 402 10.59 -1.38 21.79
N LEU A 403 10.82 -0.26 21.09
CA LEU A 403 12.12 0.39 21.00
C LEU A 403 12.40 1.25 22.25
N PRO A 404 13.67 1.33 22.70
CA PRO A 404 14.03 2.24 23.79
C PRO A 404 13.80 3.70 23.41
N LEU A 405 13.43 4.51 24.41
CA LEU A 405 13.35 5.96 24.27
C LEU A 405 14.74 6.57 24.06
N VAL A 406 14.81 7.62 23.24
CA VAL A 406 16.06 8.35 23.00
C VAL A 406 16.73 8.79 24.31
N GLY A 407 18.04 8.51 24.41
CA GLY A 407 18.86 8.86 25.59
C GLY A 407 18.64 7.96 26.82
N SER A 408 17.96 6.82 26.68
CA SER A 408 17.75 5.87 27.78
C SER A 408 17.58 4.43 27.28
N ASP A 409 17.60 3.46 28.21
CA ASP A 409 17.23 2.06 27.94
C ASP A 409 15.77 1.77 28.30
N ILE A 410 14.97 2.80 28.61
CA ILE A 410 13.57 2.64 28.99
C ILE A 410 12.74 2.28 27.77
N VAL A 411 12.02 1.17 27.85
CA VAL A 411 10.99 0.77 26.88
C VAL A 411 9.62 1.00 27.50
N ALA A 412 8.87 1.96 26.96
CA ALA A 412 7.55 2.28 27.47
C ALA A 412 6.61 1.06 27.42
N GLY A 413 5.84 0.84 28.49
CA GLY A 413 4.88 -0.27 28.54
C GLY A 413 5.48 -1.65 28.87
N ARG A 414 6.80 -1.77 29.04
CA ARG A 414 7.42 -2.91 29.74
C ARG A 414 7.70 -2.50 31.18
N ALA A 415 7.13 -3.23 32.14
CA ALA A 415 7.36 -3.06 33.56
C ALA A 415 8.69 -3.71 33.97
#